data_AF-A0A7S4VGU3-F1
#
_entry.id   AF-A0A7S4VGU3-F1
#
_cell.length_a   1.000
_cell.length_b   1.000
_cell.length_c   1.000
_cell.angle_alpha   90.00
_cell.angle_beta   90.00
_cell.angle_gamma   90.00
#
_symmetry.space_group_name_H-M   'P 1'
#
loop_
_entity.id
_entity.type
_entity.pdbx_description
1 polymer ?
#
loop_
_entity_poly.entity_id
_entity_poly.type
_entity_poly.pdbx_seq_one_letter_code
_entity_poly.pdbx_strand_id
1 'polypeptide(L)'
;SSDLDSALRPTVIKTGDVWTKRRQQNLLTNMHKVTLTPGIQKKGRNKAFDLLDALSRSGSLPIACAELHVFVAATHCFENSLMATVIQDNINPIEKMEKSMLIVASTIFDLSPAHLLKN
;
A
#
# COMPACT_ATOMS: atom_id res chain seq x y z
N SER A 1 -15.12 13.24 11.69
CA SER A 1 -13.83 12.73 11.17
C SER A 1 -13.27 11.77 12.20
N SER A 2 -12.71 10.63 11.78
CA SER A 2 -12.21 9.58 12.69
C SER A 2 -10.77 9.81 13.18
N ASP A 3 -10.04 10.75 12.57
CA ASP A 3 -8.70 11.19 12.99
C ASP A 3 -8.82 12.52 13.75
N LEU A 4 -9.01 12.44 15.07
CA LEU A 4 -9.18 13.61 15.94
C LEU A 4 -7.86 14.39 16.14
N ASP A 5 -6.74 13.67 16.10
CA ASP A 5 -5.42 14.21 16.43
C ASP A 5 -4.62 14.61 15.16
N SER A 6 -5.19 14.43 13.97
CA SER A 6 -4.53 14.61 12.68
C SER A 6 -3.16 13.91 12.60
N ALA A 7 -3.09 12.70 13.19
CA ALA A 7 -1.83 12.01 13.42
C ALA A 7 -1.31 11.28 12.17
N LEU A 8 -2.13 11.10 11.15
CA LEU A 8 -1.77 10.38 9.93
C LEU A 8 -1.20 11.31 8.86
N ARG A 9 -0.02 10.96 8.32
CA ARG A 9 0.59 11.62 7.16
C ARG A 9 0.78 10.64 6.00
N PRO A 10 0.42 11.01 4.76
CA PRO A 10 0.71 10.22 3.57
C PRO A 10 2.20 9.99 3.43
N THR A 11 2.61 8.76 3.14
CA THR A 11 4.02 8.42 2.91
C THR A 11 4.23 7.98 1.47
N VAL A 12 5.10 8.70 0.75
CA VAL A 12 5.43 8.37 -0.63
C VAL A 12 6.53 7.31 -0.66
N ILE A 13 6.21 6.11 -1.14
CA ILE A 13 7.22 5.09 -1.44
C ILE A 13 7.89 5.46 -2.77
N LYS A 14 9.17 5.83 -2.71
CA LYS A 14 9.97 6.09 -3.92
C LYS A 14 10.56 4.78 -4.43
N THR A 15 10.23 4.41 -5.66
CA THR A 15 10.89 3.31 -6.36
C THR A 15 12.13 3.81 -7.09
N GLY A 16 13.20 3.03 -7.13
CA GLY A 16 14.44 3.43 -7.84
C GLY A 16 14.26 3.57 -9.35
N ASP A 17 15.11 4.39 -9.98
CA ASP A 17 15.02 4.71 -11.41
C ASP A 17 15.42 3.56 -12.34
N VAL A 18 16.15 2.57 -11.82
CA VAL A 18 16.69 1.47 -12.61
C VAL A 18 16.35 0.15 -11.95
N TRP A 19 15.56 -0.68 -12.64
CA TRP A 19 15.22 -2.03 -12.16
C TRP A 19 15.90 -3.09 -13.02
N THR A 20 16.22 -4.24 -12.43
CA THR A 20 16.65 -5.42 -13.19
C THR A 20 15.49 -6.39 -13.32
N LYS A 21 14.96 -6.54 -14.54
CA LYS A 21 13.94 -7.54 -14.86
C LYS A 21 14.60 -8.83 -15.31
N ARG A 22 14.23 -9.94 -14.67
CA ARG A 22 14.58 -11.30 -15.12
C ARG A 22 13.35 -11.92 -15.76
N ARG A 23 13.49 -12.46 -16.98
CA ARG A 23 12.41 -13.13 -17.70
C ARG A 23 12.94 -14.37 -18.39
N GLN A 24 12.18 -15.45 -18.30
CA GLN A 24 12.38 -16.66 -19.07
C GLN A 24 11.12 -16.89 -19.90
N GLN A 25 11.25 -17.21 -21.19
CA GLN A 25 10.09 -17.29 -22.07
C GLN A 25 9.32 -18.60 -21.86
N ASN A 26 10.04 -19.68 -21.62
CA ASN A 26 9.53 -21.02 -21.33
C ASN A 26 10.58 -21.78 -20.49
N LEU A 27 10.23 -22.93 -19.94
CA LEU A 27 11.11 -23.69 -19.05
C LEU A 27 12.46 -24.09 -19.67
N LEU A 28 12.53 -24.22 -20.99
CA LEU A 28 13.70 -24.73 -21.72
C LEU A 28 14.61 -23.62 -22.28
N THR A 29 14.24 -22.35 -22.15
CA THR A 29 15.04 -21.21 -22.66
C THR A 29 15.89 -20.59 -21.56
N ASN A 30 17.01 -19.98 -21.94
CA ASN A 30 17.85 -19.25 -20.99
C ASN A 30 17.12 -18.03 -20.42
N MET A 31 17.36 -17.76 -19.13
CA MET A 31 16.81 -16.58 -18.47
C MET A 31 17.53 -15.31 -18.97
N HIS A 32 16.75 -14.36 -19.48
CA HIS A 32 17.25 -13.06 -19.91
C HIS A 32 17.11 -12.01 -18.81
N LYS A 33 18.14 -11.16 -18.67
CA LYS A 33 18.12 -9.99 -17.81
C LYS A 33 17.98 -8.73 -18.66
N VAL A 34 17.08 -7.84 -18.26
CA VAL A 34 16.84 -6.56 -18.94
C VAL A 34 16.81 -5.45 -17.90
N THR A 35 17.54 -4.38 -18.16
CA THR A 35 17.50 -3.16 -17.36
C THR A 35 16.28 -2.33 -17.74
N LEU A 36 15.45 -1.99 -16.76
CA LEU A 36 14.28 -1.13 -16.96
C LEU A 36 14.61 0.29 -16.46
N THR A 37 14.83 1.20 -17.41
CA THR A 37 14.93 2.64 -17.16
C THR A 37 13.54 3.25 -16.94
N PRO A 38 13.40 4.49 -16.45
CA PRO A 38 12.10 5.06 -16.08
C PRO A 38 11.09 5.06 -17.24
N GLY A 39 11.54 5.32 -18.48
CA GLY A 39 10.69 5.25 -19.67
C GLY A 39 10.15 3.84 -19.94
N ILE A 40 10.99 2.82 -19.79
CA ILE A 40 10.59 1.41 -19.98
C ILE A 40 9.67 0.96 -18.84
N GLN A 41 9.96 1.37 -17.59
CA GLN A 41 9.10 1.10 -16.45
C GLN A 41 7.71 1.70 -16.64
N LYS A 42 7.62 2.97 -17.07
CA LYS A 42 6.35 3.63 -17.37
C LYS A 42 5.57 2.89 -18.46
N LYS A 43 6.22 2.53 -19.57
CA LYS A 43 5.59 1.77 -20.66
C LYS A 43 5.07 0.41 -20.19
N GLY A 44 5.86 -0.32 -19.40
CA GLY A 44 5.47 -1.61 -18.84
C GLY A 44 4.28 -1.51 -17.89
N ARG A 45 4.30 -0.51 -17.00
CA ARG A 45 3.20 -0.22 -16.07
C ARG A 45 1.90 0.11 -16.81
N ASN A 46 1.96 1.02 -17.79
CA ASN A 46 0.79 1.38 -18.59
C ASN A 46 0.20 0.16 -19.28
N LYS A 47 1.03 -0.64 -19.96
CA LYS A 47 0.57 -1.87 -20.63
C LYS A 47 -0.10 -2.86 -19.67
N ALA A 48 0.38 -2.97 -18.43
CA ALA A 48 -0.24 -3.82 -17.43
C ALA A 48 -1.62 -3.29 -17.00
N PHE A 49 -1.76 -1.98 -16.79
CA PHE A 49 -3.05 -1.36 -16.48
C PHE A 49 -4.04 -1.42 -17.64
N ASP A 50 -3.58 -1.21 -18.88
CA ASP A 50 -4.43 -1.35 -20.08
C ASP A 50 -4.99 -2.78 -20.20
N LEU A 51 -4.16 -3.80 -19.89
CA LEU A 51 -4.61 -5.18 -19.85
C LEU A 51 -5.63 -5.42 -18.72
N LEU A 52 -5.38 -4.90 -17.52
CA LEU A 52 -6.32 -5.02 -16.40
C LEU A 52 -7.66 -4.32 -16.70
N ASP A 53 -7.63 -3.15 -17.32
CA ASP A 53 -8.80 -2.39 -17.74
C ASP A 53 -9.60 -3.19 -18.78
N ALA A 54 -8.93 -3.74 -19.81
CA ALA A 54 -9.58 -4.57 -20.82
C ALA A 54 -10.19 -5.85 -20.23
N LEU A 55 -9.47 -6.56 -19.37
CA LEU A 55 -9.94 -7.80 -18.74
C LEU A 55 -11.10 -7.56 -17.78
N SER A 56 -11.07 -6.45 -17.04
CA SER A 56 -12.13 -6.08 -16.10
C SER A 56 -13.27 -5.29 -16.75
N ARG A 57 -13.21 -5.00 -18.07
CA ARG A 57 -14.10 -4.03 -18.74
C ARG A 57 -14.24 -2.75 -17.92
N SER A 58 -13.11 -2.14 -17.61
CA SER A 58 -12.99 -0.95 -16.78
C SER A 58 -13.66 -1.09 -15.41
N GLY A 59 -13.46 -2.26 -14.78
CA GLY A 59 -13.99 -2.59 -13.46
C GLY A 59 -15.42 -3.15 -13.42
N SER A 60 -16.13 -3.23 -14.56
CA SER A 60 -17.50 -3.79 -14.61
C SER A 60 -17.55 -5.33 -14.60
N LEU A 61 -16.43 -6.01 -14.79
CA LEU A 61 -16.30 -7.46 -14.73
C LEU A 61 -15.30 -7.85 -13.63
N PRO A 62 -15.74 -8.58 -12.59
CA PRO A 62 -14.85 -9.02 -11.52
C PRO A 62 -13.86 -10.08 -12.04
N ILE A 63 -12.62 -10.03 -11.53
CA ILE A 63 -11.59 -11.03 -11.83
C ILE A 63 -11.59 -12.06 -10.70
N ALA A 64 -12.29 -13.19 -10.90
CA ALA A 64 -12.57 -14.17 -9.84
C ALA A 64 -11.33 -14.95 -9.34
N CYS A 65 -10.28 -15.08 -10.16
CA CYS A 65 -9.08 -15.86 -9.85
C CYS A 65 -7.82 -14.99 -9.90
N ALA A 66 -7.86 -13.84 -9.24
CA ALA A 66 -6.70 -12.97 -9.08
C ALA A 66 -6.61 -12.48 -7.63
N GLU A 67 -5.37 -12.37 -7.15
CA GLU A 67 -5.05 -11.74 -5.88
C GLU A 67 -4.38 -10.39 -6.16
N LEU A 68 -4.84 -9.34 -5.49
CA LEU A 68 -4.26 -8.01 -5.58
C LEU A 68 -3.65 -7.65 -4.23
N HIS A 69 -2.32 -7.47 -4.22
CA HIS A 69 -1.60 -7.03 -3.05
C HIS A 69 -1.36 -5.52 -3.15
N VAL A 70 -1.98 -4.74 -2.27
CA VAL A 70 -1.81 -3.28 -2.21
C VAL A 70 -0.97 -2.93 -0.99
N PHE A 71 0.10 -2.17 -1.22
CA PHE A 71 0.92 -1.59 -0.15
C PHE A 71 0.51 -0.15 0.07
N VAL A 72 -0.06 0.14 1.24
CA VAL A 72 -0.41 1.50 1.66
C VAL A 72 0.58 1.93 2.73
N ALA A 73 1.32 3.01 2.47
CA ALA A 73 2.25 3.58 3.43
C ALA A 73 1.66 4.84 4.06
N ALA A 74 1.57 4.83 5.38
CA ALA A 74 1.21 5.98 6.19
C ALA A 74 2.21 6.12 7.33
N THR A 75 2.47 7.37 7.74
CA THR A 75 3.33 7.68 8.89
C THR A 75 2.43 8.21 10.01
N HIS A 76 2.58 7.63 11.20
CA HIS A 76 1.98 8.18 12.41
C HIS A 76 2.91 9.24 12.99
N CYS A 77 2.39 10.45 13.19
CA CYS A 77 3.09 11.56 13.80
C CYS A 77 2.49 11.81 15.19
N PHE A 78 3.32 11.69 16.24
CA PHE A 78 2.93 12.09 17.58
C PHE A 78 3.00 13.63 17.69
N GLU A 79 1.96 14.25 18.26
CA GLU A 79 1.92 15.70 18.53
C GLU A 79 2.99 16.11 19.54
N ASN A 80 3.20 15.28 20.56
CA ASN A 80 4.22 15.40 21.58
C ASN A 80 5.37 14.42 21.32
N SER A 81 6.56 14.69 21.86
CA SER A 81 7.63 13.68 21.86
C SER A 81 7.14 12.38 22.51
N LEU A 82 7.70 11.22 22.12
CA LEU A 82 7.33 9.93 22.73
C LEU A 82 7.48 9.96 24.27
N MET A 83 8.52 10.63 24.76
CA MET A 83 8.72 10.81 26.20
C MET A 83 7.64 11.66 26.85
N ALA A 84 7.21 12.75 26.22
CA ALA A 84 6.09 13.55 26.73
C ALA A 84 4.78 12.74 26.68
N THR A 85 4.55 11.94 25.64
CA THR A 85 3.35 11.09 25.53
C THR A 85 3.28 10.03 26.64
N VAL A 86 4.41 9.42 27.00
CA VAL A 86 4.46 8.40 28.06
C VAL A 86 4.44 9.03 29.46
N ILE A 87 5.17 10.12 29.67
CA ILE A 87 5.41 10.67 31.01
C ILE A 87 4.38 11.74 31.37
N GLN A 88 4.07 12.66 30.45
CA GLN A 88 3.15 13.78 30.72
C GLN A 88 1.70 13.38 30.48
N ASP A 89 1.44 12.67 29.37
CA ASP A 89 0.07 12.29 29.02
C ASP A 89 -0.33 10.94 29.65
N ASN A 90 0.64 10.15 30.14
CA ASN A 90 0.44 8.80 30.68
C ASN A 90 -0.39 7.89 29.75
N ILE A 91 -0.21 8.07 28.43
CA ILE A 91 -0.88 7.28 27.39
C ILE A 91 0.13 6.30 26.82
N ASN A 92 -0.30 5.05 26.62
CA ASN A 92 0.50 4.08 25.88
C ASN A 92 0.57 4.50 24.39
N PRO A 93 1.76 4.86 23.85
CA PRO A 93 1.90 5.30 22.47
C PRO A 93 1.50 4.22 21.45
N ILE A 94 1.51 2.95 21.85
CA ILE A 94 1.07 1.83 21.02
C ILE A 94 -0.42 1.96 20.67
N GLU A 95 -1.28 2.33 21.63
CA GLU A 95 -2.72 2.47 21.40
C GLU A 95 -3.03 3.60 20.39
N LYS A 96 -2.23 4.67 20.39
CA LYS A 96 -2.34 5.76 19.40
C LYS A 96 -1.98 5.28 17.99
N MET A 97 -0.93 4.47 17.87
CA MET A 97 -0.52 3.88 16.60
C MET A 97 -1.56 2.86 16.09
N GLU A 98 -2.09 2.00 16.95
CA GLU A 98 -3.12 1.01 16.61
C GLU A 98 -4.41 1.69 16.13
N LYS A 99 -4.85 2.77 16.79
CA LYS A 99 -5.98 3.58 16.31
C LYS A 99 -5.74 4.11 14.90
N SER A 100 -4.53 4.59 14.63
CA SER A 100 -4.16 5.09 13.30
C SER A 100 -4.19 3.99 12.24
N MET A 101 -3.71 2.79 12.59
CA MET A 101 -3.79 1.62 11.72
C MET A 101 -5.25 1.20 11.46
N LEU A 102 -6.09 1.24 12.49
CA LEU A 102 -7.51 0.90 12.39
C LEU A 102 -8.29 1.91 11.53
N ILE A 103 -7.94 3.22 11.58
CA ILE A 103 -8.49 4.25 10.70
C ILE A 103 -8.13 3.94 9.23
N VAL A 104 -6.87 3.61 8.94
CA VAL A 104 -6.44 3.26 7.59
C VAL A 104 -7.16 1.99 7.09
N ALA A 105 -7.22 0.95 7.92
CA ALA A 105 -7.89 -0.30 7.56
C ALA A 105 -9.40 -0.11 7.33
N SER A 106 -10.11 0.57 8.24
CA SER A 106 -11.55 0.85 8.08
C SER A 106 -11.86 1.63 6.82
N THR A 107 -10.98 2.57 6.45
CA THR A 107 -11.12 3.34 5.20
C THR A 107 -10.89 2.48 3.96
N ILE A 108 -9.90 1.58 3.97
CA ILE A 108 -9.58 0.70 2.82
C ILE A 108 -10.67 -0.35 2.61
N PHE A 109 -11.13 -0.98 3.68
CA PHE A 109 -12.10 -2.07 3.61
C PHE A 109 -13.56 -1.58 3.56
N ASP A 110 -13.79 -0.28 3.76
CA ASP A 110 -15.12 0.32 3.91
C ASP A 110 -15.96 -0.40 5.00
N LEU A 111 -15.29 -0.71 6.13
CA LEU A 111 -15.88 -1.41 7.27
C LEU A 111 -15.74 -0.57 8.53
N SER A 112 -16.72 -0.68 9.43
CA SER A 112 -16.60 -0.05 10.75
C SER A 112 -15.41 -0.64 11.53
N PRO A 113 -14.72 0.17 12.37
CA PRO A 113 -13.66 -0.33 13.24
C PRO A 113 -14.07 -1.56 14.08
N ALA A 114 -15.31 -1.60 14.56
CA ALA A 114 -15.83 -2.71 15.35
C ALA A 114 -15.92 -4.04 14.58
N HIS A 115 -16.12 -3.99 13.25
CA HIS A 115 -16.12 -5.19 12.41
C HIS A 115 -14.70 -5.70 12.12
N LEU A 116 -13.70 -4.82 12.11
CA LEU A 116 -12.30 -5.19 11.88
C LEU A 116 -11.60 -5.76 13.12
N LEU A 117 -12.14 -5.52 14.32
CA LEU A 117 -11.59 -6.01 15.58
C LEU A 117 -12.10 -7.40 15.98
N LYS A 118 -13.05 -7.96 15.24
CA LYS A 118 -13.56 -9.32 15.47
C LYS A 118 -12.80 -10.30 14.58
N ASN A 119 -11.92 -11.09 15.18
CA ASN A 119 -11.44 -12.35 14.61
C ASN A 119 -12.48 -13.45 14.86
#